data_AF-A0A841BG21-F1
#
_entry.id   AF-A0A841BG21-F1
#
_cell.length_a   1.000
_cell.length_b   1.000
_cell.length_c   1.000
_cell.angle_alpha   90.00
_cell.angle_beta   90.00
_cell.angle_gamma   90.00
#
_symmetry.space_group_name_H-M   'P 1'
#
loop_
_entity.id
_entity.type
_entity.pdbx_description
1 polymer ?
#
loop_
_entity_poly.entity_id
_entity_poly.type
_entity_poly.pdbx_seq_one_letter_code
_entity_poly.pdbx_strand_id
1 'polypeptide(L)'
;MMHRKPSARSASLGVARTRLAVEEELGWLFREQVTEDFGIDAHLEVVDDEVVTGKLVALQIKSGLSFFQEQGPDGWWFRPTKDHLRYWTNHSLPVVLVMYNPETKQCHWQLIDGSTLIETSTGNSKVLVPERQILSKSARRQLHSIANSRSNTVSVEASPTSTGASPMRPVSWYGQRMPKKVRAAVVSSAYRAADQVGWDQLPNVERSRLYSAWVDDPSIGGIMAPYFSKQSIRIWLKDSLMKEYVRAKEGVGPYAQFVTIRYPTPDEIVSAACGNGWFVESGSMTIKPSHCFATDGIYRRHIFWGEAASFENLIVAALAVAEGELLRPIVVILHRKNHSMEQKLTLRKLADRAQVKLIFLTRVETKLLK
;
A
#
# COMPACT_ATOMS: atom_id res chain seq x y z
N MET A 1 -20.91 -8.29 24.98
CA MET A 1 -20.43 -9.31 24.02
C MET A 1 -20.12 -8.62 22.70
N MET A 2 -18.93 -8.85 22.11
CA MET A 2 -18.67 -8.47 20.73
C MET A 2 -19.38 -9.45 19.81
N HIS A 3 -20.28 -8.95 18.96
CA HIS A 3 -20.94 -9.76 17.95
C HIS A 3 -20.22 -9.56 16.61
N ARG A 4 -19.79 -10.67 15.98
CA ARG A 4 -19.20 -10.65 14.64
C ARG A 4 -20.26 -10.18 13.63
N LYS A 5 -19.92 -9.21 12.77
CA LYS A 5 -20.82 -8.73 11.71
C LYS A 5 -21.14 -9.87 10.72
N PRO A 6 -22.40 -10.07 10.28
CA PRO A 6 -22.77 -11.11 9.30
C PRO A 6 -21.97 -11.05 7.99
N SER A 7 -21.60 -9.85 7.54
CA SER A 7 -20.76 -9.63 6.37
C SER A 7 -19.36 -10.27 6.47
N ALA A 8 -18.78 -10.31 7.67
CA ALA A 8 -17.47 -10.91 7.91
C ALA A 8 -17.50 -12.45 7.90
N ARG A 9 -18.67 -13.07 8.13
CA ARG A 9 -18.88 -14.52 7.95
C ARG A 9 -18.97 -14.87 6.46
N SER A 10 -19.70 -14.05 5.69
CA SER A 10 -19.84 -14.21 4.24
C SER A 10 -18.50 -14.10 3.51
N ALA A 11 -17.69 -13.07 3.83
CA ALA A 11 -16.40 -12.84 3.17
C ALA A 11 -15.42 -14.00 3.37
N SER A 12 -15.21 -14.42 4.63
CA SER A 12 -14.33 -15.55 4.97
C SER A 12 -14.77 -16.86 4.33
N LEU A 13 -16.09 -17.10 4.22
CA LEU A 13 -16.61 -18.29 3.52
C LEU A 13 -16.35 -18.26 2.01
N GLY A 14 -16.45 -17.09 1.38
CA GLY A 14 -16.17 -16.93 -0.05
C GLY A 14 -14.70 -17.22 -0.40
N VAL A 15 -13.76 -16.76 0.43
CA VAL A 15 -12.33 -17.07 0.28
C VAL A 15 -12.08 -18.58 0.43
N ALA A 16 -12.64 -19.20 1.48
CA ALA A 16 -12.50 -20.63 1.71
C ALA A 16 -13.08 -21.47 0.54
N ARG A 17 -14.21 -21.07 -0.02
CA ARG A 17 -14.85 -21.76 -1.15
C ARG A 17 -14.08 -21.56 -2.45
N THR A 18 -13.52 -20.38 -2.66
CA THR A 18 -12.64 -20.12 -3.81
C THR A 18 -11.36 -20.95 -3.72
N ARG A 19 -10.76 -21.08 -2.53
CA ARG A 19 -9.62 -21.99 -2.30
C ARG A 19 -9.94 -23.41 -2.73
N LEU A 20 -11.04 -23.99 -2.22
CA LEU A 20 -11.44 -25.36 -2.56
C LEU A 20 -11.63 -25.54 -4.06
N ALA A 21 -12.29 -24.59 -4.74
CA ALA A 21 -12.44 -24.62 -6.17
C ALA A 21 -11.09 -24.57 -6.93
N VAL A 22 -10.12 -23.78 -6.47
CA VAL A 22 -8.79 -23.72 -7.09
C VAL A 22 -7.99 -25.01 -6.85
N GLU A 23 -7.99 -25.52 -5.62
CA GLU A 23 -7.16 -26.66 -5.23
C GLU A 23 -7.75 -28.00 -5.72
N GLU A 24 -9.06 -28.22 -5.58
CA GLU A 24 -9.69 -29.51 -5.89
C GLU A 24 -10.18 -29.58 -7.35
N GLU A 25 -10.81 -28.53 -7.87
CA GLU A 25 -11.40 -28.58 -9.23
C GLU A 25 -10.38 -28.22 -10.32
N LEU A 26 -9.51 -27.25 -10.05
CA LEU A 26 -8.46 -26.86 -10.99
C LEU A 26 -7.15 -27.63 -10.76
N GLY A 27 -6.89 -28.14 -9.56
CA GLY A 27 -5.60 -28.78 -9.23
C GLY A 27 -4.43 -27.78 -9.20
N TRP A 28 -4.70 -26.54 -8.78
CA TRP A 28 -3.73 -25.43 -8.78
C TRP A 28 -3.47 -24.93 -7.36
N LEU A 29 -2.40 -24.14 -7.17
CA LEU A 29 -2.06 -23.60 -5.86
C LEU A 29 -2.87 -22.33 -5.56
N PHE A 30 -3.35 -22.19 -4.33
CA PHE A 30 -4.04 -21.00 -3.84
C PHE A 30 -3.24 -20.32 -2.71
N ARG A 31 -3.03 -19.01 -2.82
CA ARG A 31 -2.27 -18.21 -1.85
C ARG A 31 -3.14 -17.05 -1.37
N GLU A 32 -3.70 -17.16 -0.16
CA GLU A 32 -4.50 -16.10 0.46
C GLU A 32 -3.63 -14.92 0.89
N GLN A 33 -4.10 -13.68 0.70
CA GLN A 33 -3.44 -12.48 1.20
C GLN A 33 -4.01 -12.10 2.57
N VAL A 34 -3.15 -12.08 3.59
CA VAL A 34 -3.54 -11.86 5.00
C VAL A 34 -3.78 -10.37 5.32
N THR A 35 -3.43 -9.45 4.42
CA THR A 35 -3.59 -8.00 4.58
C THR A 35 -4.51 -7.41 3.51
N GLU A 36 -5.72 -6.98 3.91
CA GLU A 36 -6.70 -6.28 3.09
C GLU A 36 -6.33 -4.80 2.92
N ASP A 37 -5.43 -4.44 2.00
CA ASP A 37 -5.12 -3.00 1.80
C ASP A 37 -5.56 -2.42 0.45
N PHE A 38 -5.72 -3.21 -0.63
CA PHE A 38 -6.01 -2.64 -1.97
C PHE A 38 -6.94 -3.44 -2.90
N GLY A 39 -7.54 -4.55 -2.44
CA GLY A 39 -8.57 -5.28 -3.21
C GLY A 39 -8.06 -6.42 -4.10
N ILE A 40 -6.98 -7.09 -3.73
CA ILE A 40 -6.71 -8.49 -4.13
C ILE A 40 -6.81 -9.31 -2.85
N ASP A 41 -7.52 -10.44 -2.90
CA ASP A 41 -7.74 -11.29 -1.73
C ASP A 41 -6.86 -12.54 -1.79
N ALA A 42 -6.48 -12.98 -3.00
CA ALA A 42 -5.64 -14.16 -3.19
C ALA A 42 -4.91 -14.16 -4.53
N HIS A 43 -3.95 -15.06 -4.67
CA HIS A 43 -3.38 -15.46 -5.95
C HIS A 43 -3.65 -16.93 -6.20
N LEU A 44 -3.99 -17.29 -7.45
CA LEU A 44 -3.84 -18.65 -7.93
C LEU A 44 -2.55 -18.78 -8.73
N GLU A 45 -1.93 -19.94 -8.69
CA GLU A 45 -0.74 -20.26 -9.46
C GLU A 45 -0.96 -21.57 -10.22
N VAL A 46 -0.73 -21.50 -11.53
CA VAL A 46 -0.96 -22.62 -12.44
C VAL A 46 0.05 -23.73 -12.17
N VAL A 47 -0.47 -24.96 -12.08
CA VAL A 47 0.31 -26.21 -12.00
C VAL A 47 0.00 -27.05 -13.23
N ASP A 48 1.03 -27.44 -13.97
CA ASP A 48 0.94 -28.31 -15.15
C ASP A 48 1.72 -29.60 -14.86
N ASP A 49 1.05 -30.75 -14.87
CA ASP A 49 1.64 -32.07 -14.61
C ASP A 49 2.54 -32.10 -13.35
N GLU A 50 2.01 -31.60 -12.22
CA GLU A 50 2.71 -31.43 -10.93
C GLU A 50 3.87 -30.41 -10.93
N VAL A 51 4.13 -29.74 -12.06
CA VAL A 51 5.11 -28.66 -12.16
C VAL A 51 4.45 -27.32 -11.83
N VAL A 52 4.93 -26.70 -10.75
CA VAL A 52 4.57 -25.33 -10.38
C VAL A 52 5.16 -24.36 -11.40
N THR A 53 4.31 -23.70 -12.18
CA THR A 53 4.76 -22.97 -13.38
C THR A 53 5.26 -21.55 -13.13
N GLY A 54 5.04 -20.99 -11.94
CA GLY A 54 5.30 -19.57 -11.65
C GLY A 54 4.33 -18.59 -12.32
N LYS A 55 3.28 -19.08 -13.01
CA LYS A 55 2.29 -18.24 -13.69
C LYS A 55 1.12 -17.97 -12.77
N LEU A 56 0.99 -16.72 -12.33
CA LEU A 56 0.00 -16.32 -11.34
C LEU A 56 -1.14 -15.50 -11.94
N VAL A 57 -2.34 -15.67 -11.37
CA VAL A 57 -3.51 -14.82 -11.58
C VAL A 57 -3.94 -14.28 -10.23
N ALA A 58 -4.19 -12.97 -10.16
CA ALA A 58 -4.69 -12.32 -8.95
C ALA A 58 -6.22 -12.43 -8.89
N LEU A 59 -6.74 -12.68 -7.69
CA LEU A 59 -8.16 -12.91 -7.43
C LEU A 59 -8.70 -11.81 -6.51
N GLN A 60 -9.76 -11.15 -6.96
CA GLN A 60 -10.64 -10.39 -6.08
C GLN A 60 -11.94 -11.17 -5.90
N ILE A 61 -12.25 -11.51 -4.66
CA ILE A 61 -13.34 -12.38 -4.22
C ILE A 61 -14.42 -11.53 -3.55
N LYS A 62 -15.62 -11.54 -4.11
CA LYS A 62 -16.82 -10.91 -3.54
C LYS A 62 -17.81 -12.00 -3.15
N SER A 63 -18.32 -11.94 -1.92
CA SER A 63 -19.16 -13.00 -1.35
C SER A 63 -20.48 -12.45 -0.83
N GLY A 64 -21.59 -13.03 -1.29
CA GLY A 64 -22.94 -12.73 -0.81
C GLY A 64 -23.94 -12.42 -1.93
N LEU A 65 -25.23 -12.60 -1.63
CA LEU A 65 -26.33 -12.47 -2.59
C LEU A 65 -26.48 -11.05 -3.15
N SER A 66 -25.98 -10.03 -2.47
CA SER A 66 -26.02 -8.64 -2.95
C SER A 66 -25.31 -8.44 -4.28
N PHE A 67 -24.32 -9.29 -4.60
CA PHE A 67 -23.61 -9.23 -5.89
C PHE A 67 -24.39 -9.85 -7.05
N PHE A 68 -25.47 -10.57 -6.77
CA PHE A 68 -26.28 -11.30 -7.76
C PHE A 68 -27.65 -10.63 -8.03
N GLN A 69 -27.81 -9.37 -7.62
CA GLN A 69 -29.08 -8.64 -7.73
C GLN A 69 -29.32 -8.03 -9.12
N GLU A 70 -28.27 -7.53 -9.78
CA GLU A 70 -28.40 -6.87 -11.09
C GLU A 70 -28.26 -7.88 -12.22
N GLN A 71 -29.39 -8.35 -12.75
CA GLN A 71 -29.44 -9.32 -13.85
C GLN A 71 -28.89 -8.73 -15.17
N GLY A 72 -28.08 -9.52 -15.86
CA GLY A 72 -27.64 -9.30 -17.24
C GLY A 72 -28.17 -10.39 -18.17
N PRO A 73 -27.80 -10.36 -19.46
CA PRO A 73 -28.34 -11.28 -20.45
C PRO A 73 -28.15 -12.78 -20.13
N ASP A 74 -27.03 -13.16 -19.50
CA ASP A 74 -26.69 -14.55 -19.09
C ASP A 74 -25.84 -14.57 -17.79
N GLY A 75 -26.20 -13.76 -16.81
CA GLY A 75 -25.44 -13.65 -15.57
C GLY A 75 -25.72 -12.35 -14.84
N TRP A 76 -24.71 -11.79 -14.19
CA TRP A 76 -24.89 -10.62 -13.31
C TRP A 76 -23.94 -9.49 -13.66
N TRP A 77 -24.46 -8.27 -13.61
CA TRP A 77 -23.64 -7.09 -13.75
C TRP A 77 -22.95 -6.76 -12.43
N PHE A 78 -21.62 -6.72 -12.47
CA PHE A 78 -20.83 -6.18 -11.38
C PHE A 78 -20.34 -4.76 -11.73
N ARG A 79 -20.46 -3.83 -10.78
CA ARG A 79 -20.05 -2.43 -10.94
C ARG A 79 -18.87 -2.10 -10.04
N PRO A 80 -17.62 -2.21 -10.55
CA PRO A 80 -16.47 -1.77 -9.78
C PRO A 80 -16.48 -0.25 -9.60
N THR A 81 -15.90 0.21 -8.49
CA THR A 81 -15.54 1.62 -8.34
C THR A 81 -14.43 1.97 -9.32
N LYS A 82 -14.30 3.24 -9.70
CA LYS A 82 -13.22 3.71 -10.59
C LYS A 82 -11.83 3.38 -10.03
N ASP A 83 -11.67 3.43 -8.71
CA ASP A 83 -10.40 3.12 -8.04
C ASP A 83 -10.07 1.62 -8.09
N HIS A 84 -11.04 0.74 -7.81
CA HIS A 84 -10.87 -0.71 -7.95
C HIS A 84 -10.56 -1.09 -9.40
N LEU A 85 -11.31 -0.53 -10.35
CA LEU A 85 -11.10 -0.81 -11.77
C LEU A 85 -9.70 -0.39 -12.22
N ARG A 86 -9.28 0.81 -11.83
CA ARG A 86 -7.93 1.31 -12.12
C ARG A 86 -6.85 0.44 -11.48
N TYR A 87 -7.08 -0.05 -10.27
CA TYR A 87 -6.14 -0.94 -9.59
C TYR A 87 -6.05 -2.31 -10.28
N TRP A 88 -7.19 -2.95 -10.59
CA TRP A 88 -7.23 -4.28 -11.19
C TRP A 88 -6.68 -4.32 -12.63
N THR A 89 -7.07 -3.36 -13.47
CA THR A 89 -6.61 -3.31 -14.89
C THR A 89 -5.11 -3.05 -15.03
N ASN A 90 -4.52 -2.32 -14.06
CA ASN A 90 -3.09 -2.00 -14.00
C ASN A 90 -2.28 -2.97 -13.14
N HIS A 91 -2.91 -3.99 -12.56
CA HIS A 91 -2.22 -4.97 -11.75
C HIS A 91 -1.21 -5.77 -12.61
N SER A 92 -0.04 -6.08 -12.05
CA SER A 92 1.03 -6.79 -12.80
C SER A 92 0.63 -8.21 -13.19
N LEU A 93 -0.25 -8.83 -12.41
CA LEU A 93 -0.89 -10.11 -12.75
C LEU A 93 -2.26 -9.84 -13.39
N PRO A 94 -2.75 -10.71 -14.31
CA PRO A 94 -4.15 -10.71 -14.70
C PRO A 94 -5.05 -10.78 -13.47
N VAL A 95 -6.12 -9.98 -13.43
CA VAL A 95 -7.06 -9.95 -12.30
C VAL A 95 -8.37 -10.59 -12.71
N VAL A 96 -8.79 -11.59 -11.95
CA VAL A 96 -10.08 -12.25 -12.08
C VAL A 96 -10.96 -11.85 -10.90
N LEU A 97 -12.15 -11.33 -11.21
CA LEU A 97 -13.21 -11.15 -10.23
C LEU A 97 -13.88 -12.50 -10.02
N VAL A 98 -14.01 -12.91 -8.76
CA VAL A 98 -14.74 -14.10 -8.33
C VAL A 98 -15.93 -13.65 -7.49
N MET A 99 -17.12 -14.14 -7.82
CA MET A 99 -18.36 -13.93 -7.08
C MET A 99 -18.84 -15.27 -6.51
N TYR A 100 -18.80 -15.39 -5.17
CA TYR A 100 -19.32 -16.57 -4.48
C TYR A 100 -20.79 -16.39 -4.13
N ASN A 101 -21.62 -17.31 -4.62
CA ASN A 101 -23.04 -17.40 -4.28
C ASN A 101 -23.23 -18.35 -3.08
N PRO A 102 -23.67 -17.87 -1.91
CA PRO A 102 -23.82 -18.71 -0.73
C PRO A 102 -24.99 -19.71 -0.80
N GLU A 103 -25.98 -19.51 -1.67
CA GLU A 103 -27.12 -20.41 -1.83
C GLU A 103 -26.76 -21.61 -2.71
N THR A 104 -26.18 -21.35 -3.89
CA THR A 104 -25.77 -22.41 -4.82
C THR A 104 -24.41 -23.03 -4.45
N LYS A 105 -23.66 -22.36 -3.56
CA LYS A 105 -22.27 -22.69 -3.16
C LYS A 105 -21.28 -22.66 -4.33
N GLN A 106 -21.59 -21.93 -5.39
CA GLN A 106 -20.75 -21.83 -6.58
C GLN A 106 -19.92 -20.54 -6.60
N CYS A 107 -18.72 -20.61 -7.17
CA CYS A 107 -17.88 -19.46 -7.47
C CYS A 107 -17.97 -19.16 -8.97
N HIS A 108 -18.60 -18.04 -9.34
CA HIS A 108 -18.59 -17.54 -10.72
C HIS A 108 -17.44 -16.58 -10.90
N TRP A 109 -16.85 -16.50 -12.09
CA TRP A 109 -15.69 -15.65 -12.32
C TRP A 109 -15.76 -14.89 -13.64
N GLN A 110 -14.96 -13.84 -13.76
CA GLN A 110 -14.74 -13.10 -15.01
C GLN A 110 -13.39 -12.38 -14.97
N LEU A 111 -12.68 -12.35 -16.09
CA LEU A 111 -11.46 -11.56 -16.27
C LEU A 111 -11.79 -10.06 -16.24
N ILE A 112 -10.96 -9.24 -15.61
CA ILE A 112 -11.09 -7.78 -15.64
C ILE A 112 -10.09 -7.19 -16.63
N ASP A 113 -10.54 -6.92 -17.86
CA ASP A 113 -9.76 -6.20 -18.87
C ASP A 113 -10.65 -5.48 -19.90
N GLY A 114 -10.03 -4.86 -20.90
CA GLY A 114 -10.75 -4.11 -21.94
C GLY A 114 -11.67 -4.95 -22.82
N SER A 115 -11.59 -6.29 -22.78
CA SER A 115 -12.48 -7.17 -23.54
C SER A 115 -13.79 -7.49 -22.81
N THR A 116 -13.79 -7.40 -21.48
CA THR A 116 -14.95 -7.74 -20.64
C THR A 116 -15.62 -6.53 -20.00
N LEU A 117 -14.91 -5.41 -19.90
CA LEU A 117 -15.42 -4.16 -19.34
C LEU A 117 -16.24 -3.36 -20.34
N ILE A 118 -17.40 -2.89 -19.90
CA ILE A 118 -18.28 -2.03 -20.68
C ILE A 118 -18.38 -0.68 -19.98
N GLU A 119 -17.98 0.38 -20.67
CA GLU A 119 -18.18 1.76 -20.22
C GLU A 119 -19.66 2.16 -20.37
N THR A 120 -20.19 2.83 -19.34
CA THR A 120 -21.53 3.39 -19.34
C THR A 120 -21.50 4.83 -19.83
N SER A 121 -22.65 5.33 -20.28
CA SER A 121 -22.82 6.74 -20.70
C SER A 121 -22.49 7.77 -19.60
N THR A 122 -22.45 7.35 -18.34
CA THR A 122 -22.09 8.15 -17.16
C THR A 122 -20.60 8.11 -16.80
N GLY A 123 -19.77 7.45 -17.61
CA GLY A 123 -18.32 7.33 -17.39
C GLY A 123 -17.95 6.40 -16.23
N ASN A 124 -18.84 5.48 -15.85
CA ASN A 124 -18.55 4.34 -14.98
C ASN A 124 -18.38 3.08 -15.84
N SER A 125 -17.91 1.97 -15.27
CA SER A 125 -17.81 0.71 -15.99
C SER A 125 -18.57 -0.39 -15.27
N LYS A 126 -19.02 -1.38 -16.04
CA LYS A 126 -19.61 -2.61 -15.55
C LYS A 126 -18.99 -3.80 -16.26
N VAL A 127 -19.02 -4.95 -15.62
CA VAL A 127 -18.57 -6.23 -16.19
C VAL A 127 -19.68 -7.25 -16.02
N LEU A 128 -19.95 -8.03 -17.07
CA LEU A 128 -20.88 -9.16 -16.99
C LEU A 128 -20.11 -10.38 -16.45
N VAL A 129 -20.52 -10.88 -15.30
CA VAL A 129 -20.07 -12.17 -14.76
C VAL A 129 -21.03 -13.24 -15.24
N PRO A 130 -20.64 -14.10 -16.21
CA PRO A 130 -21.56 -15.07 -16.80
C PRO A 130 -21.89 -16.17 -15.80
N GLU A 131 -23.16 -16.57 -15.73
CA GLU A 131 -23.61 -17.65 -14.84
C GLU A 131 -22.88 -18.96 -15.14
N ARG A 132 -22.65 -19.25 -16.42
CA ARG A 132 -21.92 -20.46 -16.88
C ARG A 132 -20.42 -20.46 -16.56
N GLN A 133 -19.83 -19.32 -16.19
CA GLN A 133 -18.39 -19.20 -15.97
C GLN A 133 -18.07 -19.55 -14.51
N ILE A 134 -18.22 -20.83 -14.17
CA ILE A 134 -17.99 -21.39 -12.85
C ILE A 134 -16.51 -21.75 -12.69
N LEU A 135 -15.94 -21.51 -11.51
CA LEU A 135 -14.58 -21.89 -11.15
C LEU A 135 -14.53 -23.40 -10.88
N SER A 136 -14.59 -24.19 -11.94
CA SER A 136 -14.49 -25.65 -11.92
C SER A 136 -13.50 -26.13 -12.99
N LYS A 137 -13.35 -27.44 -13.16
CA LYS A 137 -12.46 -28.02 -14.19
C LYS A 137 -12.64 -27.43 -15.59
N SER A 138 -13.85 -26.96 -15.96
CA SER A 138 -14.12 -26.34 -17.25
C SER A 138 -13.41 -24.98 -17.44
N ALA A 139 -13.11 -24.26 -16.34
CA ALA A 139 -12.42 -22.98 -16.36
C ALA A 139 -10.91 -23.10 -16.60
N ARG A 140 -10.33 -24.28 -16.36
CA ARG A 140 -8.88 -24.51 -16.36
C ARG A 140 -8.22 -24.00 -17.64
N ARG A 141 -8.77 -24.33 -18.82
CA ARG A 141 -8.20 -23.90 -20.12
C ARG A 141 -8.18 -22.38 -20.26
N GLN A 142 -9.27 -21.71 -19.92
CA GLN A 142 -9.38 -20.25 -20.07
C GLN A 142 -8.48 -19.52 -19.08
N LEU A 143 -8.49 -19.92 -17.80
CA LEU A 143 -7.65 -19.32 -16.77
C LEU A 143 -6.15 -19.58 -17.02
N HIS A 144 -5.80 -20.72 -17.61
CA HIS A 144 -4.42 -21.03 -18.02
C HIS A 144 -3.96 -20.07 -19.12
N SER A 145 -4.80 -19.87 -20.15
CA SER A 145 -4.55 -18.88 -21.20
C SER A 145 -4.39 -17.47 -20.61
N ILE A 146 -5.23 -17.10 -19.63
CA ILE A 146 -5.13 -15.81 -18.93
C ILE A 146 -3.78 -15.69 -18.22
N ALA A 147 -3.36 -16.71 -17.49
CA ALA A 147 -2.07 -16.72 -16.79
C ALA A 147 -0.86 -16.57 -17.74
N ASN A 148 -0.97 -17.06 -18.99
CA ASN A 148 0.06 -16.93 -20.02
C ASN A 148 0.07 -15.58 -20.74
N SER A 149 -1.08 -14.90 -20.83
CA SER A 149 -1.26 -13.73 -21.69
C SER A 149 -0.53 -12.45 -21.23
N ARG A 150 0.22 -12.48 -20.11
CA ARG A 150 1.03 -11.35 -19.62
C ARG A 150 2.50 -11.70 -19.28
N SER A 151 2.99 -12.89 -19.63
CA SER A 151 4.40 -13.25 -19.42
C SER A 151 5.26 -13.02 -20.69
N ASN A 152 6.09 -11.97 -20.64
CA ASN A 152 7.26 -11.63 -21.49
C ASN A 152 7.10 -11.27 -22.98
N THR A 153 7.53 -10.04 -23.33
CA THR A 153 8.58 -9.85 -24.35
C THR A 153 9.43 -8.61 -24.04
N VAL A 154 10.73 -8.83 -23.79
CA VAL A 154 11.77 -7.83 -23.99
C VAL A 154 12.05 -7.82 -25.49
N SER A 155 11.76 -6.71 -26.16
CA SER A 155 12.25 -6.43 -27.52
C SER A 155 12.74 -4.99 -27.59
N VAL A 156 14.01 -4.86 -27.95
CA VAL A 156 14.71 -3.65 -28.33
C VAL A 156 14.25 -3.26 -29.73
N GLU A 157 13.69 -2.05 -29.91
CA GLU A 157 13.90 -1.14 -31.06
C GLU A 157 12.90 0.03 -31.05
N ALA A 158 13.32 1.15 -31.66
CA ALA A 158 12.75 2.48 -31.53
C ALA A 158 11.57 2.78 -32.49
N SER A 159 10.73 3.71 -32.03
CA SER A 159 9.65 4.55 -32.63
C SER A 159 9.66 4.85 -34.15
N PRO A 160 8.53 5.28 -34.80
CA PRO A 160 7.70 6.41 -34.33
C PRO A 160 6.17 6.49 -34.59
N THR A 161 5.57 7.40 -33.79
CA THR A 161 4.38 8.26 -33.99
C THR A 161 2.99 7.67 -34.29
N SER A 162 2.03 7.87 -33.36
CA SER A 162 0.89 8.80 -33.55
C SER A 162 0.02 8.96 -32.29
N THR A 163 -0.54 10.16 -32.19
CA THR A 163 -1.51 10.78 -31.28
C THR A 163 -2.70 9.93 -30.76
N GLY A 164 -3.05 10.10 -29.49
CA GLY A 164 -4.28 9.61 -28.85
C GLY A 164 -4.07 9.34 -27.35
N ALA A 165 -5.02 9.74 -26.49
CA ALA A 165 -4.85 9.82 -25.03
C ALA A 165 -4.17 8.61 -24.36
N SER A 166 -3.16 8.89 -23.53
CA SER A 166 -2.22 7.92 -22.96
C SER A 166 -2.82 7.20 -21.73
N PRO A 167 -2.86 5.85 -21.67
CA PRO A 167 -3.32 5.12 -20.49
C PRO A 167 -2.38 5.37 -19.29
N MET A 168 -2.95 5.55 -18.08
CA MET A 168 -2.16 5.82 -16.86
C MET A 168 -1.25 4.63 -16.53
N ARG A 169 0.05 4.90 -16.48
CA ARG A 169 1.10 3.90 -16.27
C ARG A 169 1.41 3.71 -14.76
N PRO A 170 1.92 2.55 -14.31
CA PRO A 170 2.19 2.31 -12.89
C PRO A 170 3.19 3.32 -12.30
N VAL A 171 3.09 3.62 -11.00
CA VAL A 171 3.97 4.60 -10.31
C VAL A 171 5.48 4.34 -10.54
N SER A 172 5.88 3.07 -10.55
CA SER A 172 7.25 2.63 -10.84
C SER A 172 7.71 2.94 -12.28
N TRP A 173 6.77 3.05 -13.23
CA TRP A 173 7.01 3.32 -14.64
C TRP A 173 7.58 4.73 -14.87
N TYR A 174 7.07 5.74 -14.17
CA TYR A 174 7.55 7.12 -14.28
C TYR A 174 8.97 7.27 -13.71
N GLY A 175 9.33 6.49 -12.69
CA GLY A 175 10.70 6.45 -12.19
C GLY A 175 11.66 5.87 -13.24
N GLN A 176 11.36 4.67 -13.73
CA GLN A 176 12.27 3.85 -14.56
C GLN A 176 12.64 4.46 -15.92
N ARG A 177 11.81 5.35 -16.48
CA ARG A 177 12.07 6.03 -17.76
C ARG A 177 13.01 7.24 -17.70
N MET A 178 13.27 7.79 -16.51
CA MET A 178 14.27 8.85 -16.36
C MET A 178 15.66 8.26 -16.15
N PRO A 179 16.69 8.77 -16.86
CA PRO A 179 18.09 8.48 -16.53
C PRO A 179 18.36 8.71 -15.04
N LYS A 180 19.16 7.85 -14.41
CA LYS A 180 19.42 7.90 -12.95
C LYS A 180 19.85 9.30 -12.47
N LYS A 181 20.71 9.98 -13.23
CA LYS A 181 21.18 11.35 -12.93
C LYS A 181 20.05 12.38 -12.96
N VAL A 182 19.16 12.29 -13.95
CA VAL A 182 17.99 13.17 -14.08
C VAL A 182 17.04 12.95 -12.91
N ARG A 183 16.74 11.68 -12.59
CA ARG A 183 15.90 11.33 -11.44
C ARG A 183 16.48 11.88 -10.14
N ALA A 184 17.77 11.68 -9.90
CA ALA A 184 18.44 12.18 -8.70
C ALA A 184 18.32 13.72 -8.58
N ALA A 185 18.55 14.45 -9.67
CA ALA A 185 18.40 15.91 -9.69
C ALA A 185 16.98 16.36 -9.33
N VAL A 186 15.95 15.74 -9.93
CA VAL A 186 14.55 16.05 -9.65
C VAL A 186 14.18 15.74 -8.19
N VAL A 187 14.61 14.59 -7.66
CA VAL A 187 14.35 14.22 -6.26
C VAL A 187 14.98 15.24 -5.32
N SER A 188 16.23 15.62 -5.55
CA SER A 188 16.91 16.65 -4.76
C SER A 188 16.20 18.00 -4.81
N SER A 189 15.79 18.46 -6.00
CA SER A 189 15.04 19.72 -6.16
C SER A 189 13.69 19.69 -5.43
N ALA A 190 12.91 18.63 -5.64
CA ALA A 190 11.59 18.49 -5.04
C ALA A 190 11.65 18.38 -3.51
N TYR A 191 12.63 17.65 -2.96
CA TYR A 191 12.81 17.54 -1.51
C TYR A 191 13.28 18.85 -0.89
N ARG A 192 14.16 19.61 -1.57
CA ARG A 192 14.53 20.96 -1.13
C ARG A 192 13.33 21.91 -1.14
N ALA A 193 12.51 21.86 -2.19
CA ALA A 193 11.28 22.65 -2.26
C ALA A 193 10.29 22.25 -1.16
N ALA A 194 10.17 20.96 -0.86
CA ALA A 194 9.34 20.43 0.23
C ALA A 194 9.83 20.88 1.63
N ASP A 195 11.15 20.93 1.83
CA ASP A 195 11.76 21.42 3.08
C ASP A 195 11.47 22.92 3.28
N GLN A 196 11.57 23.75 2.24
CA GLN A 196 11.32 25.20 2.30
C GLN A 196 9.89 25.56 2.73
N VAL A 197 8.92 24.74 2.35
CA VAL A 197 7.49 24.97 2.65
C VAL A 197 6.98 24.19 3.85
N GLY A 198 7.82 23.39 4.50
CA GLY A 198 7.39 22.55 5.63
C GLY A 198 6.33 21.52 5.25
N TRP A 199 6.54 20.81 4.13
CA TRP A 199 5.59 19.90 3.47
C TRP A 199 4.71 19.04 4.39
N ASP A 200 5.30 18.46 5.44
CA ASP A 200 4.63 17.51 6.35
C ASP A 200 3.51 18.17 7.19
N GLN A 201 3.55 19.49 7.31
CA GLN A 201 2.58 20.27 8.09
C GLN A 201 1.47 20.87 7.21
N LEU A 202 1.62 20.80 5.89
CA LEU A 202 0.67 21.42 4.97
C LEU A 202 -0.63 20.62 4.90
N PRO A 203 -1.80 21.29 4.94
CA PRO A 203 -3.07 20.69 4.59
C PRO A 203 -3.05 20.09 3.18
N ASN A 204 -3.88 19.07 2.94
CA ASN A 204 -3.95 18.39 1.65
C ASN A 204 -4.28 19.34 0.48
N VAL A 205 -5.04 20.41 0.74
CA VAL A 205 -5.37 21.45 -0.25
C VAL A 205 -4.11 22.19 -0.71
N GLU A 206 -3.24 22.58 0.22
CA GLU A 206 -1.98 23.28 -0.07
C GLU A 206 -0.99 22.35 -0.77
N ARG A 207 -0.88 21.10 -0.32
CA ARG A 207 -0.09 20.07 -1.02
C ARG A 207 -0.55 19.89 -2.48
N SER A 208 -1.87 19.87 -2.71
CA SER A 208 -2.44 19.76 -4.06
C SER A 208 -2.07 20.93 -4.97
N ARG A 209 -2.03 22.15 -4.41
CA ARG A 209 -1.57 23.37 -5.12
C ARG A 209 -0.08 23.30 -5.45
N LEU A 210 0.74 22.89 -4.49
CA LEU A 210 2.19 22.73 -4.69
C LEU A 210 2.53 21.69 -5.77
N TYR A 211 1.80 20.56 -5.82
CA TYR A 211 1.99 19.61 -6.91
C TYR A 211 1.73 20.24 -8.28
N SER A 212 0.72 21.09 -8.40
CA SER A 212 0.44 21.80 -9.65
C SER A 212 1.53 22.84 -9.95
N ALA A 213 2.02 23.56 -8.95
CA ALA A 213 3.12 24.52 -9.12
C ALA A 213 4.43 23.83 -9.55
N TRP A 214 4.79 22.71 -8.93
CA TRP A 214 6.02 21.96 -9.22
C TRP A 214 6.03 21.30 -10.61
N VAL A 215 4.86 21.10 -11.21
CA VAL A 215 4.76 20.62 -12.61
C VAL A 215 5.28 21.65 -13.60
N ASP A 216 5.15 22.94 -13.27
CA ASP A 216 5.61 24.05 -14.11
C ASP A 216 6.95 24.63 -13.66
N ASP A 217 7.48 24.19 -12.50
CA ASP A 217 8.76 24.63 -11.97
C ASP A 217 9.93 24.17 -12.86
N PRO A 218 10.80 25.07 -13.35
CA PRO A 218 11.93 24.71 -14.23
C PRO A 218 12.92 23.70 -13.64
N SER A 219 13.07 23.69 -12.32
CA SER A 219 14.01 22.82 -11.59
C SER A 219 13.41 21.47 -11.16
N ILE A 220 12.10 21.28 -11.35
CA ILE A 220 11.38 20.02 -11.07
C ILE A 220 10.68 19.54 -12.34
N GLY A 221 9.55 20.15 -12.69
CA GLY A 221 8.74 19.78 -13.85
C GLY A 221 9.44 20.05 -15.18
N GLY A 222 10.20 21.14 -15.29
CA GLY A 222 10.99 21.47 -16.48
C GLY A 222 12.02 20.39 -16.83
N ILE A 223 12.70 19.84 -15.83
CA ILE A 223 13.65 18.72 -16.01
C ILE A 223 12.94 17.44 -16.50
N MET A 224 11.69 17.24 -16.08
CA MET A 224 10.89 16.06 -16.43
C MET A 224 10.12 16.20 -17.76
N ALA A 225 9.92 17.43 -18.26
CA ALA A 225 9.12 17.72 -19.44
C ALA A 225 9.55 16.96 -20.73
N PRO A 226 10.84 16.68 -20.98
CA PRO A 226 11.25 15.85 -22.11
C PRO A 226 10.78 14.39 -22.04
N TYR A 227 10.45 13.89 -20.84
CA TYR A 227 10.14 12.48 -20.58
C TYR A 227 8.64 12.23 -20.37
N PHE A 228 7.91 13.23 -19.89
CA PHE A 228 6.54 13.08 -19.41
C PHE A 228 5.67 14.29 -19.75
N SER A 229 4.37 14.04 -19.90
CA SER A 229 3.37 15.11 -19.92
C SER A 229 3.24 15.74 -18.53
N LYS A 230 2.74 16.98 -18.46
CA LYS A 230 2.43 17.68 -17.20
C LYS A 230 1.57 16.84 -16.24
N GLN A 231 0.58 16.13 -16.77
CA GLN A 231 -0.27 15.24 -15.98
C GLN A 231 0.52 14.07 -15.37
N SER A 232 1.40 13.44 -16.16
CA SER A 232 2.27 12.36 -15.70
C SER A 232 3.29 12.82 -14.66
N ILE A 233 3.85 14.03 -14.81
CA ILE A 233 4.72 14.66 -13.80
C ILE A 233 3.97 14.79 -12.47
N ARG A 234 2.75 15.34 -12.49
CA ARG A 234 1.94 15.54 -11.29
C ARG A 234 1.64 14.23 -10.58
N ILE A 235 1.30 13.19 -11.34
CA ILE A 235 1.03 11.84 -10.80
C ILE A 235 2.29 11.28 -10.13
N TRP A 236 3.46 11.38 -10.78
CA TRP A 236 4.68 10.86 -10.21
C TRP A 236 5.08 11.60 -8.91
N LEU A 237 4.99 12.92 -8.90
CA LEU A 237 5.26 13.73 -7.70
C LEU A 237 4.34 13.31 -6.55
N LYS A 238 3.03 13.21 -6.80
CA LYS A 238 2.02 12.93 -5.77
C LYS A 238 2.01 11.48 -5.30
N ASP A 239 1.89 10.57 -6.24
CA ASP A 239 1.56 9.17 -5.93
C ASP A 239 2.81 8.30 -5.76
N SER A 240 3.99 8.88 -6.00
CA SER A 240 5.30 8.24 -5.88
C SER A 240 6.24 9.03 -4.99
N LEU A 241 6.86 10.10 -5.52
CA LEU A 241 8.02 10.74 -4.91
C LEU A 241 7.74 11.27 -3.50
N MET A 242 6.64 12.01 -3.33
CA MET A 242 6.34 12.67 -2.07
C MET A 242 5.73 11.74 -1.02
N LYS A 243 5.33 10.51 -1.38
CA LYS A 243 4.96 9.48 -0.38
C LYS A 243 6.18 8.96 0.37
N GLU A 244 7.34 8.97 -0.27
CA GLU A 244 8.61 8.55 0.34
C GLU A 244 9.28 9.66 1.15
N TYR A 245 8.83 10.92 1.02
CA TYR A 245 9.52 12.07 1.62
C TYR A 245 9.69 11.95 3.15
N VAL A 246 8.62 11.65 3.88
CA VAL A 246 8.69 11.50 5.35
C VAL A 246 9.62 10.35 5.74
N ARG A 247 9.53 9.21 5.05
CA ARG A 247 10.39 8.04 5.28
C ARG A 247 11.86 8.33 4.97
N ALA A 248 12.11 9.08 3.90
CA ALA A 248 13.44 9.52 3.53
C ALA A 248 14.06 10.43 4.60
N LYS A 249 13.25 11.31 5.22
CA LYS A 249 13.70 12.12 6.37
C LYS A 249 13.99 11.27 7.61
N GLU A 250 13.34 10.13 7.75
CA GLU A 250 13.64 9.12 8.81
C GLU A 250 14.88 8.27 8.48
N GLY A 251 15.58 8.55 7.37
CA GLY A 251 16.76 7.78 6.94
C GLY A 251 16.40 6.49 6.21
N VAL A 252 15.13 6.27 5.87
CA VAL A 252 14.62 5.03 5.28
C VAL A 252 14.36 5.19 3.78
N GLY A 253 14.71 4.16 3.00
CA GLY A 253 14.35 4.05 1.59
C GLY A 253 15.35 4.67 0.62
N PRO A 254 15.14 4.50 -0.70
CA PRO A 254 16.12 4.81 -1.73
C PRO A 254 16.43 6.31 -1.87
N TYR A 255 15.56 7.16 -1.33
CA TYR A 255 15.69 8.62 -1.43
C TYR A 255 16.22 9.30 -0.17
N ALA A 256 16.55 8.55 0.89
CA ALA A 256 17.14 9.09 2.12
C ALA A 256 18.44 9.88 1.85
N GLN A 257 19.21 9.48 0.84
CA GLN A 257 20.41 10.21 0.42
C GLN A 257 20.13 11.61 -0.16
N PHE A 258 18.89 11.95 -0.52
CA PHE A 258 18.56 13.23 -1.15
C PHE A 258 17.89 14.23 -0.21
N VAL A 259 17.49 13.84 1.00
CA VAL A 259 16.92 14.80 1.96
C VAL A 259 17.99 15.75 2.48
N THR A 260 17.65 17.03 2.67
CA THR A 260 18.56 18.01 3.28
C THR A 260 18.34 18.16 4.78
N ILE A 261 17.21 17.66 5.26
CA ILE A 261 16.82 17.63 6.67
C ILE A 261 16.49 16.19 7.03
N ARG A 262 17.10 15.67 8.10
CA ARG A 262 16.71 14.38 8.69
C ARG A 262 16.02 14.53 10.03
N TYR A 263 15.16 13.56 10.33
CA TYR A 263 14.60 13.33 11.65
C TYR A 263 15.55 12.50 12.51
N PRO A 264 15.28 12.44 13.82
CA PRO A 264 15.95 11.51 14.71
C PRO A 264 15.82 10.08 14.18
N THR A 265 16.95 9.40 14.08
CA THR A 265 17.04 7.97 13.77
C THR A 265 16.46 7.14 14.92
N PRO A 266 16.08 5.87 14.68
CA PRO A 266 15.71 4.95 15.74
C PRO A 266 16.72 4.92 16.90
N ASP A 267 18.03 4.82 16.62
CA ASP A 267 19.06 4.82 17.67
C ASP A 267 19.11 6.14 18.47
N GLU A 268 18.92 7.29 17.83
CA GLU A 268 18.83 8.56 18.56
C GLU A 268 17.56 8.65 19.41
N ILE A 269 16.44 8.08 18.94
CA ILE A 269 15.20 7.98 19.71
C ILE A 269 15.41 7.06 20.93
N VAL A 270 16.04 5.90 20.73
CA VAL A 270 16.37 4.94 21.80
C VAL A 270 17.32 5.56 22.81
N SER A 271 18.41 6.18 22.35
CA SER A 271 19.38 6.87 23.18
C SER A 271 18.73 8.00 23.99
N ALA A 272 17.83 8.77 23.39
CA ALA A 272 17.10 9.82 24.09
C ALA A 272 16.06 9.28 25.09
N ALA A 273 15.47 8.11 24.81
CA ALA A 273 14.45 7.48 25.65
C ALA A 273 15.01 6.69 26.84
N CYS A 274 16.17 6.04 26.64
CA CYS A 274 16.75 5.07 27.58
C CYS A 274 18.16 5.44 28.07
N GLY A 275 18.87 6.34 27.38
CA GLY A 275 20.23 6.77 27.69
C GLY A 275 21.26 6.29 26.65
N ASN A 276 22.43 6.93 26.64
CA ASN A 276 23.47 6.75 25.60
C ASN A 276 24.07 5.33 25.48
N GLY A 277 23.85 4.45 26.46
CA GLY A 277 24.29 3.05 26.41
C GLY A 277 23.30 2.10 25.74
N TRP A 278 22.12 2.59 25.36
CA TRP A 278 21.08 1.78 24.73
C TRP A 278 21.14 1.92 23.21
N PHE A 279 20.97 0.80 22.51
CA PHE A 279 20.96 0.73 21.06
C PHE A 279 19.81 -0.15 20.55
N VAL A 280 19.47 0.01 19.28
CA VAL A 280 18.44 -0.80 18.63
C VAL A 280 18.95 -2.22 18.42
N GLU A 281 18.16 -3.22 18.80
CA GLU A 281 18.45 -4.62 18.55
C GLU A 281 18.33 -4.91 17.05
N SER A 282 19.38 -5.51 16.46
CA SER A 282 19.44 -5.76 15.02
C SER A 282 18.26 -6.60 14.52
N GLY A 283 17.66 -6.20 13.41
CA GLY A 283 16.52 -6.90 12.80
C GLY A 283 15.17 -6.71 13.51
N SER A 284 15.10 -5.97 14.61
CA SER A 284 13.86 -5.78 15.38
C SER A 284 12.96 -4.64 14.91
N MET A 285 13.41 -3.84 13.94
CA MET A 285 12.68 -2.65 13.47
C MET A 285 11.43 -2.99 12.67
N THR A 286 10.31 -2.38 13.05
CA THR A 286 9.03 -2.45 12.35
C THR A 286 8.50 -1.04 12.07
N ILE A 287 7.73 -0.87 11.00
CA ILE A 287 7.32 0.44 10.46
C ILE A 287 5.86 0.79 10.79
N LYS A 288 5.00 -0.21 11.07
CA LYS A 288 3.56 0.03 11.34
C LYS A 288 3.04 -0.81 12.52
N PRO A 289 2.81 -0.18 13.69
CA PRO A 289 3.36 1.12 14.07
C PRO A 289 4.89 1.09 14.16
N SER A 290 5.56 2.24 14.14
CA SER A 290 7.02 2.27 14.25
C SER A 290 7.48 1.78 15.63
N HIS A 291 8.25 0.70 15.67
CA HIS A 291 8.75 0.12 16.92
C HIS A 291 10.03 -0.71 16.71
N CYS A 292 10.72 -0.99 17.82
CA CYS A 292 11.86 -1.89 17.87
C CYS A 292 12.07 -2.46 19.27
N PHE A 293 12.90 -3.50 19.36
CA PHE A 293 13.52 -3.88 20.62
C PHE A 293 14.83 -3.10 20.80
N ALA A 294 15.08 -2.63 22.02
CA ALA A 294 16.29 -1.93 22.40
C ALA A 294 16.95 -2.62 23.59
N THR A 295 18.28 -2.54 23.65
CA THR A 295 19.07 -3.17 24.71
C THR A 295 20.31 -2.34 25.05
N ASP A 296 20.78 -2.45 26.30
CA ASP A 296 22.10 -1.98 26.76
C ASP A 296 23.10 -3.14 26.92
N GLY A 297 22.75 -4.34 26.42
CA GLY A 297 23.50 -5.58 26.57
C GLY A 297 23.09 -6.43 27.77
N ILE A 298 22.33 -5.88 28.73
CA ILE A 298 21.86 -6.60 29.93
C ILE A 298 20.33 -6.63 29.96
N TYR A 299 19.70 -5.50 29.71
CA TYR A 299 18.26 -5.32 29.74
C TYR A 299 17.70 -5.14 28.34
N ARG A 300 16.43 -5.50 28.17
CA ARG A 300 15.69 -5.35 26.92
C ARG A 300 14.43 -4.53 27.16
N ARG A 301 14.07 -3.67 26.20
CA ARG A 301 12.86 -2.85 26.20
C ARG A 301 12.22 -2.84 24.83
N HIS A 302 10.90 -2.80 24.79
CA HIS A 302 10.15 -2.59 23.55
C HIS A 302 9.78 -1.11 23.45
N ILE A 303 10.21 -0.45 22.38
CA ILE A 303 10.05 0.98 22.19
C ILE A 303 9.19 1.22 20.95
N PHE A 304 8.13 2.00 21.12
CA PHE A 304 7.21 2.45 20.10
C PHE A 304 7.35 3.96 19.92
N TRP A 305 7.23 4.48 18.71
CA TRP A 305 7.26 5.92 18.51
C TRP A 305 6.34 6.40 17.39
N GLY A 306 5.91 7.65 17.49
CA GLY A 306 5.11 8.31 16.47
C GLY A 306 4.63 9.69 16.92
N GLU A 307 3.69 10.25 16.17
CA GLU A 307 3.10 11.55 16.51
C GLU A 307 1.92 11.38 17.47
N ALA A 308 1.52 12.46 18.16
CA ALA A 308 0.40 12.43 19.10
C ALA A 308 -0.92 11.93 18.48
N ALA A 309 -1.14 12.20 17.19
CA ALA A 309 -2.32 11.72 16.46
C ALA A 309 -2.36 10.19 16.32
N SER A 310 -1.24 9.50 16.47
CA SER A 310 -1.14 8.04 16.39
C SER A 310 -1.08 7.36 17.76
N PHE A 311 -1.23 8.12 18.85
CA PHE A 311 -1.03 7.64 20.21
C PHE A 311 -1.91 6.42 20.56
N GLU A 312 -3.17 6.40 20.14
CA GLU A 312 -4.07 5.26 20.41
C GLU A 312 -3.52 3.97 19.79
N ASN A 313 -3.10 4.02 18.53
CA ASN A 313 -2.51 2.87 17.84
C ASN A 313 -1.19 2.43 18.50
N LEU A 314 -0.38 3.38 18.95
CA LEU A 314 0.89 3.08 19.64
C LEU A 314 0.66 2.39 20.98
N ILE A 315 -0.31 2.86 21.78
CA ILE A 315 -0.66 2.23 23.07
C ILE A 315 -1.23 0.84 22.86
N VAL A 316 -2.15 0.65 21.91
CA VAL A 316 -2.74 -0.66 21.64
C VAL A 316 -1.66 -1.66 21.24
N ALA A 317 -0.72 -1.25 20.39
CA ALA A 317 0.39 -2.10 20.00
C ALA A 317 1.35 -2.39 21.17
N ALA A 318 1.64 -1.40 22.01
CA ALA A 318 2.46 -1.57 23.20
C ALA A 318 1.84 -2.55 24.21
N LEU A 319 0.52 -2.49 24.40
CA LEU A 319 -0.22 -3.40 25.28
C LEU A 319 -0.27 -4.84 24.74
N ALA A 320 -0.36 -5.00 23.42
CA ALA A 320 -0.41 -6.32 22.78
C ALA A 320 0.88 -7.15 22.99
N VAL A 321 1.99 -6.51 23.33
CA VAL A 321 3.32 -7.12 23.51
C VAL A 321 3.83 -7.07 24.95
N ALA A 322 3.05 -6.52 25.87
CA ALA A 322 3.44 -6.38 27.27
C ALA A 322 3.31 -7.73 27.99
N GLU A 323 4.39 -8.52 28.03
CA GLU A 323 4.46 -9.76 28.81
C GLU A 323 5.14 -9.51 30.17
N GLY A 324 4.34 -9.57 31.25
CA GLY A 324 4.81 -9.50 32.64
C GLY A 324 5.20 -8.11 33.16
N GLU A 325 5.34 -7.99 34.49
CA GLU A 325 5.58 -6.71 35.17
C GLU A 325 6.97 -6.07 34.89
N LEU A 326 7.93 -6.85 34.37
CA LEU A 326 9.35 -6.46 34.26
C LEU A 326 9.73 -5.80 32.91
N LEU A 327 8.83 -5.76 31.93
CA LEU A 327 9.08 -5.25 30.58
C LEU A 327 8.06 -4.18 30.16
N ARG A 328 7.86 -3.16 30.99
CA ARG A 328 6.99 -2.03 30.62
C ARG A 328 7.44 -1.40 29.30
N PRO A 329 6.60 -1.41 28.25
CA PRO A 329 6.95 -0.81 26.97
C PRO A 329 7.04 0.70 27.10
N ILE A 330 7.83 1.30 26.21
CA ILE A 330 8.02 2.75 26.14
C ILE A 330 7.33 3.25 24.87
N VAL A 331 6.45 4.23 25.02
CA VAL A 331 5.88 4.98 23.91
C VAL A 331 6.53 6.36 23.87
N VAL A 332 7.08 6.73 22.72
CA VAL A 332 7.74 8.00 22.48
C VAL A 332 6.91 8.85 21.51
N ILE A 333 6.45 10.00 21.97
CA ILE A 333 5.74 10.97 21.15
C ILE A 333 6.71 12.01 20.63
N LEU A 334 6.92 11.98 19.31
CA LEU A 334 7.77 12.91 18.58
C LEU A 334 6.97 14.15 18.19
N HIS A 335 7.44 15.33 18.58
CA HIS A 335 6.73 16.59 18.33
C HIS A 335 7.63 17.70 17.77
N ARG A 336 7.16 18.47 16.78
CA ARG A 336 7.94 19.61 16.23
C ARG A 336 7.68 20.94 16.96
N LYS A 337 6.52 21.10 17.57
CA LYS A 337 6.14 22.25 18.41
C LYS A 337 5.78 21.75 19.80
N ASN A 338 5.86 22.61 20.81
CA ASN A 338 5.36 22.26 22.14
C ASN A 338 3.87 21.94 22.04
N HIS A 339 3.50 20.70 22.36
CA HIS A 339 2.10 20.37 22.64
C HIS A 339 1.58 21.27 23.76
N SER A 340 0.30 21.63 23.71
CA SER A 340 -0.34 22.28 24.86
C SER A 340 -0.16 21.41 26.10
N MET A 341 0.02 22.05 27.26
CA MET A 341 0.17 21.32 28.53
C MET A 341 -1.01 20.39 28.79
N GLU A 342 -2.20 20.79 28.38
CA GLU A 342 -3.42 19.99 28.46
C GLU A 342 -3.33 18.70 27.63
N GLN A 343 -2.88 18.77 26.37
CA GLN A 343 -2.72 17.59 25.54
C GLN A 343 -1.68 16.62 26.12
N LYS A 344 -0.53 17.13 26.60
CA LYS A 344 0.49 16.29 27.25
C LYS A 344 -0.06 15.60 28.50
N LEU A 345 -0.87 16.30 29.29
CA LEU A 345 -1.47 15.76 30.50
C LEU A 345 -2.48 14.64 30.20
N THR A 346 -3.32 14.83 29.18
CA THR A 346 -4.29 13.82 28.74
C THR A 346 -3.61 12.53 28.29
N LEU A 347 -2.57 12.65 27.46
CA LEU A 347 -1.82 11.48 26.98
C LEU A 347 -1.08 10.76 28.13
N ARG A 348 -0.49 11.50 29.08
CA ARG A 348 0.14 10.92 30.27
C ARG A 348 -0.85 10.12 31.12
N LYS A 349 -2.02 10.69 31.42
CA LYS A 349 -3.08 10.00 32.17
C LYS A 349 -3.48 8.67 31.52
N LEU A 350 -3.54 8.62 30.19
CA LEU A 350 -3.87 7.39 29.46
C LEU A 350 -2.72 6.37 29.52
N ALA A 351 -1.48 6.80 29.32
CA ALA A 351 -0.32 5.93 29.39
C ALA A 351 -0.11 5.34 30.80
N ASP A 352 -0.30 6.15 31.85
CA ASP A 352 -0.20 5.72 33.24
C ASP A 352 -1.23 4.63 33.56
N ARG A 353 -2.48 4.79 33.10
CA ARG A 353 -3.54 3.77 33.22
C ARG A 353 -3.18 2.47 32.51
N ALA A 354 -2.48 2.57 31.39
CA ALA A 354 -2.02 1.43 30.60
C ALA A 354 -0.69 0.85 31.11
N GLN A 355 -0.09 1.40 32.17
CA GLN A 355 1.25 1.04 32.67
C GLN A 355 2.36 1.16 31.61
N VAL A 356 2.21 2.07 30.66
CA VAL A 356 3.17 2.34 29.59
C VAL A 356 4.00 3.57 29.93
N LYS A 357 5.33 3.49 29.79
CA LYS A 357 6.20 4.67 29.99
C LYS A 357 6.03 5.61 28.79
N LEU A 358 5.55 6.83 29.02
CA LEU A 358 5.39 7.83 27.97
C LEU A 358 6.51 8.88 28.01
N ILE A 359 7.19 9.06 26.88
CA ILE A 359 8.24 10.07 26.70
C ILE A 359 7.82 11.02 25.58
N PHE A 360 8.09 12.32 25.75
CA PHE A 360 7.92 13.32 24.71
C PHE A 360 9.29 13.77 24.26
N LEU A 361 9.58 13.64 22.97
CA LEU A 361 10.81 14.14 22.38
C LEU A 361 10.49 15.19 21.33
N THR A 362 11.27 16.28 21.33
CA THR A 362 11.24 17.22 20.22
C THR A 362 11.84 16.55 19.00
N ARG A 363 11.09 16.52 17.90
CA ARG A 363 11.56 16.04 16.59
C ARG A 363 12.51 17.09 16.03
N VAL A 364 13.77 17.04 16.45
CA VAL A 364 14.82 17.95 15.99
C VAL A 364 15.13 17.65 14.54
N GLU A 365 14.99 18.68 13.70
CA GLU A 365 15.36 18.63 12.30
C GLU A 365 16.86 18.92 12.18
N THR A 366 17.63 17.91 11.80
CA THR A 366 19.07 18.07 11.61
C THR A 366 19.34 18.39 10.15
N LYS A 367 19.88 19.58 9.87
CA LYS A 367 20.37 19.93 8.54
C LYS A 367 21.59 19.07 8.23
N LEU A 368 21.55 18.38 7.10
CA LEU A 368 22.68 17.63 6.57
C LEU A 368 23.53 18.58 5.72
N LEU A 369 24.83 18.64 6.02
CA LEU A 369 25.80 19.27 5.13
C LEU A 369 25.89 18.36 3.89
N LYS A 370 25.32 18.81 2.77
CA LYS A 370 25.33 18.10 1.49
C LYS A 370 25.67 19.04 0.36
#